data_AF-A0AB39QNQ9-F1
#
_entry.id   AF-A0AB39QNQ9-F1
#
_cell.length_a   1.000
_cell.length_b   1.000
_cell.length_c   1.000
_cell.angle_alpha   90.00
_cell.angle_beta   90.00
_cell.angle_gamma   90.00
#
_symmetry.space_group_name_H-M   'P 1'
#
loop_
_entity.id
_entity.type
_entity.pdbx_description
1 polymer ?
#
loop_
_entity_poly.entity_id
_entity_poly.type
_entity_poly.pdbx_seq_one_letter_code
_entity_poly.pdbx_strand_id
1 'polypeptide(L)'
;MTHWIRRPLPPHEEVNVVFFRGMSLDELVRGLLAAQRMPLAYGKGADWGVIMHDMLGWDSDDHGLVDYGRLCRAGGELAVFVTEPCIAKAHGPEFGYYRDGRLITGLSFETPSYGVGERPDLLASVLAAANLIGPHAECGGDGEAGIARSIAAHFSLPDLDLPDPALP
;
A
#
# COMPACT_ATOMS: atom_id res chain seq x y z
N MET A 1 2.83 -11.52 -9.72
CA MET A 1 3.47 -12.13 -8.53
C MET A 1 3.56 -11.05 -7.44
N THR A 2 3.11 -11.31 -6.21
CA THR A 2 2.98 -10.30 -5.14
C THR A 2 3.97 -10.50 -3.98
N HIS A 3 5.24 -10.77 -4.31
CA HIS A 3 6.30 -11.07 -3.33
C HIS A 3 6.65 -9.88 -2.42
N TRP A 4 6.33 -8.66 -2.86
CA TRP A 4 6.56 -7.39 -2.18
C TRP A 4 5.71 -7.18 -0.92
N ILE A 5 4.67 -7.97 -0.71
CA ILE A 5 3.82 -7.87 0.50
C ILE A 5 4.50 -8.50 1.73
N ARG A 6 5.50 -9.37 1.52
CA ARG A 6 6.00 -10.26 2.59
C ARG A 6 7.45 -10.07 2.95
N ARG A 7 8.19 -9.19 2.27
CA ARG A 7 9.61 -9.03 2.51
C ARG A 7 10.07 -7.60 2.28
N PRO A 8 11.06 -7.15 3.08
CA PRO A 8 11.66 -5.85 2.87
C PRO A 8 12.45 -5.88 1.57
N LEU A 9 12.71 -4.70 1.02
CA LEU A 9 13.59 -4.55 -0.14
C LEU A 9 14.99 -4.31 0.40
N PRO A 10 15.90 -5.30 0.50
CA PRO A 10 17.17 -5.09 1.20
C PRO A 10 17.96 -3.96 0.55
N PRO A 11 18.51 -2.99 1.32
CA PRO A 11 18.67 -2.96 2.78
C PRO A 11 17.52 -2.30 3.59
N HIS A 12 16.38 -1.97 2.99
CA HIS A 12 15.28 -1.23 3.61
C HIS A 12 14.28 -2.18 4.29
N GLU A 13 14.12 -2.04 5.62
CA GLU A 13 13.26 -2.91 6.44
C GLU A 13 11.78 -2.51 6.39
N GLU A 14 11.44 -1.22 6.34
CA GLU A 14 10.05 -0.75 6.42
C GLU A 14 9.70 0.04 5.15
N VAL A 15 9.03 -0.60 4.19
CA VAL A 15 8.73 0.00 2.87
C VAL A 15 7.22 0.08 2.65
N ASN A 16 6.77 1.19 2.07
CA ASN A 16 5.40 1.33 1.56
C ASN A 16 5.40 1.21 0.04
N VAL A 17 4.37 0.55 -0.49
CA VAL A 17 4.16 0.39 -1.93
C VAL A 17 2.98 1.24 -2.36
N VAL A 18 3.23 2.17 -3.26
CA VAL A 18 2.25 3.15 -3.71
C VAL A 18 2.05 3.00 -5.21
N PHE A 19 0.88 2.53 -5.61
CA PHE A 19 0.43 2.62 -7.00
C PHE A 19 -0.23 3.96 -7.23
N PHE A 20 0.10 4.62 -8.34
CA PHE A 20 -0.42 5.94 -8.66
C PHE A 20 -0.90 6.05 -10.11
N ARG A 21 -1.92 6.87 -10.34
CA ARG A 21 -2.36 7.29 -11.68
C ARG A 21 -2.99 8.68 -11.63
N GLY A 22 -3.19 9.30 -12.79
CA GLY A 22 -3.74 10.66 -12.88
C GLY A 22 -2.80 11.77 -12.37
N MET A 23 -1.58 11.42 -11.99
CA MET A 23 -0.49 12.32 -11.61
C MET A 23 0.84 11.81 -12.15
N SER A 24 1.83 12.69 -12.26
CA SER A 24 3.17 12.32 -12.73
C SER A 24 4.03 11.71 -11.63
N LEU A 25 4.99 10.85 -12.01
CA LEU A 25 6.00 10.32 -11.10
C LEU A 25 6.78 11.46 -10.41
N ASP A 26 7.15 12.50 -11.16
CA ASP A 26 7.89 13.65 -10.64
C ASP A 26 7.12 14.39 -9.55
N GLU A 27 5.81 14.54 -9.69
CA GLU A 27 4.97 15.17 -8.66
C GLU A 27 4.93 14.33 -7.40
N LEU A 28 4.78 13.00 -7.53
CA LEU A 28 4.75 12.08 -6.40
C LEU A 28 6.11 12.06 -5.67
N VAL A 29 7.21 11.96 -6.43
CA VAL A 29 8.58 12.01 -5.90
C VAL A 29 8.84 13.31 -5.15
N ARG A 30 8.47 14.47 -5.70
CA ARG A 30 8.63 15.76 -5.01
C ARG A 30 7.81 15.81 -3.72
N GLY A 31 6.60 15.27 -3.73
CA GLY A 31 5.76 15.20 -2.54
C GLY A 31 6.36 14.31 -1.45
N LEU A 32 6.84 13.13 -1.81
CA LEU A 32 7.51 12.20 -0.90
C LEU A 32 8.77 12.83 -0.29
N LEU A 33 9.62 13.45 -1.11
CA LEU A 33 10.83 14.13 -0.63
C LEU A 33 10.51 15.31 0.29
N ALA A 34 9.45 16.08 -0.01
CA ALA A 34 8.96 17.15 0.87
C ALA A 34 8.41 16.62 2.20
N ALA A 35 7.87 15.40 2.18
CA ALA A 35 7.48 14.64 3.36
C ALA A 35 8.64 13.81 3.94
N GLN A 36 9.90 14.07 3.54
CA GLN A 36 11.10 13.37 4.02
C GLN A 36 11.10 11.85 3.82
N ARG A 37 10.37 11.34 2.82
CA ARG A 37 10.36 9.92 2.44
C ARG A 37 11.26 9.69 1.24
N MET A 38 12.15 8.72 1.34
CA MET A 38 13.08 8.37 0.26
C MET A 38 12.40 7.47 -0.76
N PRO A 39 12.25 7.88 -2.03
CA PRO A 39 11.87 6.98 -3.11
C PRO A 39 12.97 5.95 -3.38
N LEU A 40 12.63 4.67 -3.36
CA LEU A 40 13.58 3.56 -3.49
C LEU A 40 13.58 2.96 -4.90
N ALA A 41 12.38 2.71 -5.43
CA ALA A 41 12.18 2.11 -6.74
C ALA A 41 10.89 2.63 -7.35
N TYR A 42 10.82 2.62 -8.68
CA TYR A 42 9.60 2.93 -9.40
C TYR A 42 9.45 2.06 -10.65
N GLY A 43 8.21 1.91 -11.08
CA GLY A 43 7.85 1.20 -12.30
C GLY A 43 6.66 1.90 -12.97
N LYS A 44 6.49 1.67 -14.27
CA LYS A 44 5.37 2.23 -15.03
C LYS A 44 4.63 1.12 -15.77
N GLY A 45 3.38 0.89 -15.39
CA GLY A 45 2.42 0.10 -16.13
C GLY A 45 1.67 0.94 -17.18
N ALA A 46 0.72 0.31 -17.88
CA ALA A 46 -0.10 0.98 -18.88
C ALA A 46 -1.00 2.06 -18.27
N ASP A 47 -1.65 1.74 -17.15
CA ASP A 47 -2.61 2.62 -16.47
C ASP A 47 -2.12 3.13 -15.11
N TRP A 48 -1.39 2.29 -14.38
CA TRP A 48 -0.85 2.59 -13.06
C TRP A 48 0.68 2.65 -13.10
N GLY A 49 1.26 3.67 -12.51
CA GLY A 49 2.64 3.66 -12.04
C GLY A 49 2.73 3.04 -10.65
N VAL A 50 3.94 2.69 -10.23
CA VAL A 50 4.26 2.25 -8.87
C VAL A 50 5.51 2.96 -8.39
N ILE A 51 5.53 3.30 -7.11
CA ILE A 51 6.71 3.75 -6.40
C ILE A 51 6.78 3.03 -5.05
N MET A 52 7.99 2.69 -4.64
CA MET A 52 8.29 2.17 -3.32
C MET A 52 9.09 3.21 -2.58
N HIS A 53 8.78 3.43 -1.30
CA HIS A 53 9.50 4.40 -0.47
C HIS A 53 9.60 3.91 0.97
N ASP A 54 10.59 4.41 1.72
CA ASP A 54 10.70 4.15 3.15
C ASP A 54 9.41 4.58 3.87
N MET A 55 8.89 3.76 4.78
CA MET A 55 7.71 4.07 5.58
C MET A 55 7.91 5.36 6.39
N LEU A 56 9.11 5.49 6.98
CA LEU A 56 9.46 6.57 7.90
C LEU A 56 10.39 7.58 7.27
N GLY A 57 10.48 8.73 7.95
CA GLY A 57 11.42 9.77 7.58
C GLY A 57 12.86 9.28 7.76
N TRP A 58 13.78 9.84 6.99
CA TRP A 58 15.23 9.63 7.21
C TRP A 58 15.76 10.32 8.47
N ASP A 59 14.92 11.10 9.16
CA ASP A 59 15.23 11.68 10.48
C ASP A 59 14.75 10.72 11.58
N SER A 60 15.61 10.43 12.55
CA SER A 60 15.40 9.39 13.56
C SER A 60 14.22 9.66 14.51
N ASP A 61 13.67 10.87 14.51
CA ASP A 61 12.58 11.31 15.40
C ASP A 61 11.23 11.46 14.64
N ASP A 62 11.19 11.25 13.32
CA ASP A 62 9.94 11.26 12.55
C ASP A 62 9.33 9.86 12.45
N HIS A 63 8.46 9.57 13.41
CA HIS A 63 7.60 8.37 13.41
C HIS A 63 6.22 8.61 12.76
N GLY A 64 5.99 9.78 12.15
CA GLY A 64 4.73 10.07 11.48
C GLY A 64 4.52 9.17 10.26
N LEU A 65 3.28 8.78 9.98
CA LEU A 65 2.95 8.21 8.67
C LEU A 65 2.82 9.32 7.63
N VAL A 66 3.02 8.95 6.37
CA VAL A 66 2.85 9.85 5.24
C VAL A 66 1.39 10.28 5.11
N ASP A 67 1.14 11.59 5.01
CA ASP A 67 -0.19 12.11 4.67
C ASP A 67 -0.42 11.97 3.16
N TYR A 68 -0.85 10.78 2.74
CA TYR A 68 -1.17 10.48 1.33
C TYR A 68 -2.33 11.31 0.80
N GLY A 69 -3.21 11.83 1.66
CA GLY A 69 -4.26 12.78 1.26
C GLY A 69 -3.66 14.07 0.70
N ARG A 70 -2.59 14.59 1.31
CA ARG A 70 -1.85 15.75 0.78
C ARG A 70 -1.02 15.44 -0.46
N LEU A 71 -0.53 14.21 -0.59
CA LEU A 71 0.21 13.76 -1.77
C LEU A 71 -0.70 13.56 -2.99
N CYS A 72 -1.90 13.04 -2.76
CA CYS A 72 -2.90 12.81 -3.79
C CYS A 72 -3.54 14.14 -4.21
N ARG A 73 -3.00 14.80 -5.23
CA ARG A 73 -3.57 16.05 -5.77
C ARG A 73 -4.84 15.79 -6.60
N ALA A 74 -5.57 16.85 -6.93
CA ALA A 74 -6.77 16.77 -7.77
C ALA A 74 -6.46 16.10 -9.12
N GLY A 75 -7.28 15.11 -9.49
CA GLY A 75 -7.11 14.23 -10.63
C GLY A 75 -6.26 12.99 -10.35
N GLY A 76 -5.54 12.94 -9.23
CA GLY A 76 -4.68 11.84 -8.83
C GLY A 76 -5.44 10.74 -8.10
N GLU A 77 -4.93 9.52 -8.23
CA GLU A 77 -5.34 8.37 -7.43
C GLU A 77 -4.12 7.64 -6.88
N LEU A 78 -4.20 7.21 -5.62
CA LEU A 78 -3.17 6.42 -4.96
C LEU A 78 -3.79 5.15 -4.36
N ALA A 79 -3.19 3.99 -4.60
CA ALA A 79 -3.45 2.76 -3.87
C ALA A 79 -2.19 2.41 -3.08
N VAL A 80 -2.28 2.55 -1.75
CA VAL A 80 -1.16 2.48 -0.82
C VAL A 80 -1.25 1.19 -0.03
N PHE A 81 -0.16 0.43 -0.04
CA PHE A 81 0.04 -0.74 0.81
C PHE A 81 1.16 -0.45 1.80
N VAL A 82 0.83 -0.57 3.07
CA VAL A 82 1.80 -0.63 4.16
C VAL A 82 2.08 -2.10 4.40
N THR A 83 3.26 -2.57 3.98
CA THR A 83 3.54 -4.01 3.85
C THR A 83 4.22 -4.63 5.06
N GLU A 84 4.84 -3.83 5.94
CA GLU A 84 5.55 -4.36 7.10
C GLU A 84 5.13 -3.68 8.40
N PRO A 85 4.72 -4.46 9.42
CA PRO A 85 4.41 -3.92 10.72
C PRO A 85 5.67 -3.55 11.49
N CYS A 86 5.84 -2.28 11.83
CA CYS A 86 6.74 -1.93 12.91
C CYS A 86 6.03 -2.14 14.24
N ILE A 87 6.17 -3.35 14.82
CA ILE A 87 5.59 -3.68 16.14
C ILE A 87 6.05 -2.68 17.22
N ALA A 88 7.30 -2.22 17.15
CA ALA A 88 7.85 -1.23 18.09
C ALA A 88 7.15 0.15 17.99
N LYS A 89 6.53 0.45 16.85
CA LYS A 89 5.85 1.73 16.56
C LYS A 89 4.34 1.60 16.41
N ALA A 90 3.78 0.41 16.70
CA ALA A 90 2.35 0.11 16.63
C ALA A 90 1.69 0.40 15.26
N HIS A 91 2.45 0.25 14.16
CA HIS A 91 1.91 0.34 12.80
C HIS A 91 1.73 -1.07 12.26
N GLY A 92 0.49 -1.48 12.03
CA GLY A 92 0.14 -2.75 11.40
C GLY A 92 0.08 -2.63 9.87
N PRO A 93 0.07 -3.76 9.14
CA PRO A 93 -0.18 -3.74 7.70
C PRO A 93 -1.56 -3.18 7.38
N GLU A 94 -1.60 -2.25 6.43
CA GLU A 94 -2.82 -1.54 6.05
C GLU A 94 -2.87 -1.23 4.56
N PHE A 95 -4.09 -0.96 4.09
CA PHE A 95 -4.34 -0.45 2.76
C PHE A 95 -5.13 0.85 2.82
N GLY A 96 -4.76 1.80 1.96
CA GLY A 96 -5.49 3.04 1.74
C GLY A 96 -5.63 3.33 0.25
N TYR A 97 -6.86 3.61 -0.20
CA TYR A 97 -7.15 4.09 -1.53
C TYR A 97 -7.60 5.55 -1.48
N TYR A 98 -6.84 6.40 -2.17
CA TYR A 98 -7.08 7.84 -2.24
C TYR A 98 -7.44 8.25 -3.66
N ARG A 99 -8.36 9.21 -3.76
CA ARG A 99 -8.70 9.91 -5.01
C ARG A 99 -8.96 11.37 -4.67
N ASP A 100 -8.39 12.27 -5.47
CA ASP A 100 -8.60 13.72 -5.32
C ASP A 100 -8.28 14.24 -3.90
N GLY A 101 -7.26 13.66 -3.25
CA GLY A 101 -6.83 14.04 -1.90
C GLY A 101 -7.68 13.48 -0.76
N ARG A 102 -8.62 12.58 -1.06
CA ARG A 102 -9.54 12.01 -0.08
C ARG A 102 -9.36 10.51 0.03
N LEU A 103 -9.45 10.01 1.26
CA LEU A 103 -9.48 8.58 1.53
C LEU A 103 -10.85 8.02 1.13
N ILE A 104 -10.89 7.28 0.03
CA ILE A 104 -12.10 6.65 -0.48
C ILE A 104 -12.39 5.36 0.31
N THR A 105 -11.40 4.48 0.45
CA THR A 105 -11.53 3.28 1.29
C THR A 105 -10.18 2.94 1.90
N GLY A 106 -10.18 2.39 3.11
CA GLY A 106 -8.98 1.81 3.72
C GLY A 106 -9.35 0.73 4.72
N LEU A 107 -8.40 -0.12 5.09
CA LEU A 107 -8.57 -1.16 6.10
C LEU A 107 -7.20 -1.60 6.66
N SER A 108 -7.22 -2.08 7.90
CA SER A 108 -6.10 -2.84 8.48
C SER A 108 -6.21 -4.31 8.06
N PHE A 109 -5.09 -4.96 7.77
CA PHE A 109 -5.08 -6.37 7.38
C PHE A 109 -5.33 -7.29 8.58
N GLU A 110 -5.13 -6.78 9.80
CA GLU A 110 -5.45 -7.48 11.06
C GLU A 110 -6.96 -7.48 11.33
N THR A 111 -7.66 -6.47 10.81
CA THR A 111 -9.11 -6.29 11.01
C THR A 111 -9.83 -5.95 9.68
N PRO A 112 -9.71 -6.79 8.64
CA PRO A 112 -10.12 -6.47 7.27
C PRO A 112 -11.63 -6.31 7.08
N SER A 113 -12.43 -6.73 8.06
CA SER A 113 -13.88 -6.50 8.12
C SER A 113 -14.25 -5.05 8.48
N TYR A 114 -13.30 -4.25 8.98
CA TYR A 114 -13.51 -2.89 9.45
C TYR A 114 -12.85 -1.89 8.49
N GLY A 115 -13.64 -1.40 7.53
CA GLY A 115 -13.18 -0.38 6.59
C GLY A 115 -13.36 1.06 7.12
N VAL A 116 -12.56 1.97 6.58
CA VAL A 116 -12.59 3.42 6.82
C VAL A 116 -12.63 4.20 5.50
N GLY A 117 -12.91 5.52 5.56
CA GLY A 117 -12.98 6.40 4.39
C GLY A 117 -14.41 6.74 3.97
N GLU A 118 -14.57 7.39 2.81
CA GLU A 118 -15.89 7.78 2.28
C GLU A 118 -16.78 6.58 1.86
N ARG A 119 -16.14 5.47 1.47
CA ARG A 119 -16.74 4.22 1.01
C ARG A 119 -16.10 3.04 1.74
N PRO A 120 -16.30 2.91 3.07
CA PRO A 120 -15.61 1.92 3.89
C PRO A 120 -15.97 0.46 3.53
N ASP A 121 -17.11 0.25 2.87
CA ASP A 121 -17.62 -1.04 2.45
C ASP A 121 -17.14 -1.48 1.06
N LEU A 122 -16.36 -0.65 0.36
CA LEU A 122 -16.00 -0.86 -1.06
C LEU A 122 -15.35 -2.22 -1.32
N LEU A 123 -14.50 -2.67 -0.39
CA LEU A 123 -13.75 -3.93 -0.51
C LEU A 123 -14.46 -5.13 0.14
N ALA A 124 -15.57 -4.94 0.85
CA ALA A 124 -16.20 -6.00 1.62
C ALA A 124 -16.65 -7.18 0.73
N SER A 125 -17.28 -6.89 -0.41
CA SER A 125 -17.72 -7.94 -1.34
C SER A 125 -16.55 -8.72 -1.95
N VAL A 126 -15.45 -8.02 -2.25
CA VAL A 126 -14.22 -8.60 -2.80
C VAL A 126 -13.58 -9.54 -1.79
N LEU A 127 -13.42 -9.08 -0.55
CA LEU A 127 -12.80 -9.87 0.52
C LEU A 127 -13.67 -11.06 0.95
N ALA A 128 -15.00 -10.89 0.95
CA ALA A 128 -15.94 -11.98 1.23
C ALA A 128 -15.89 -13.05 0.14
N ALA A 129 -15.83 -12.65 -1.13
CA ALA A 129 -15.71 -13.59 -2.26
C ALA A 129 -14.40 -14.39 -2.23
N ALA A 130 -13.34 -13.81 -1.68
CA ALA A 130 -12.06 -14.48 -1.44
C ALA A 130 -12.03 -15.29 -0.13
N ASN A 131 -13.14 -15.38 0.60
CA ASN A 131 -13.26 -16.04 1.91
C ASN A 131 -12.25 -15.50 2.96
N LEU A 132 -11.95 -14.20 2.90
CA LEU A 132 -11.02 -13.51 3.81
C LEU A 132 -11.75 -12.82 4.97
N ILE A 133 -13.05 -12.59 4.84
CA ILE A 133 -13.93 -12.03 5.88
C ILE A 133 -15.24 -12.81 5.96
N GLY A 134 -15.91 -12.73 7.12
CA GLY A 134 -17.19 -13.40 7.37
C GLY A 134 -17.09 -14.69 8.17
N PRO A 135 -18.21 -15.39 8.41
CA PRO A 135 -18.31 -16.51 9.36
C PRO A 135 -17.54 -17.77 8.94
N HIS A 136 -17.10 -17.85 7.68
CA HIS A 136 -16.38 -19.00 7.13
C HIS A 136 -14.95 -18.64 6.69
N ALA A 137 -14.46 -17.45 7.08
CA ALA A 137 -13.15 -16.98 6.66
C ALA A 137 -12.05 -17.95 7.10
N GLU A 138 -11.14 -18.27 6.18
CA GLU A 138 -10.02 -19.15 6.47
C GLU A 138 -9.01 -18.44 7.37
N CYS A 139 -8.92 -18.89 8.63
CA CYS A 139 -7.95 -18.38 9.60
C CYS A 139 -6.59 -19.08 9.36
N GLY A 140 -5.95 -18.80 8.22
CA GLY A 140 -4.65 -19.35 7.82
C GLY A 140 -3.56 -18.27 7.73
N GLY A 141 -2.29 -18.66 7.86
CA GLY A 141 -1.12 -17.76 7.79
C GLY A 141 -0.86 -17.08 6.44
N ASP A 142 -1.79 -17.17 5.48
CA ASP A 142 -1.75 -16.47 4.19
C ASP A 142 -2.77 -15.33 4.03
N GLY A 143 -3.45 -14.94 5.13
CA GLY A 143 -4.50 -13.92 5.09
C GLY A 143 -4.07 -12.58 4.49
N GLU A 144 -2.94 -12.02 4.93
CA GLU A 144 -2.46 -10.70 4.48
C GLU A 144 -2.13 -10.64 2.99
N ALA A 145 -1.43 -11.65 2.46
CA ALA A 145 -1.15 -11.71 1.04
C ALA A 145 -2.40 -12.05 0.22
N GLY A 146 -3.34 -12.81 0.78
CA GLY A 146 -4.67 -12.99 0.21
C GLY A 146 -5.45 -11.69 0.09
N ILE A 147 -5.44 -10.86 1.14
CA ILE A 147 -6.06 -9.53 1.17
C ILE A 147 -5.44 -8.65 0.10
N ALA A 148 -4.12 -8.46 0.11
CA ALA A 148 -3.47 -7.59 -0.85
C ALA A 148 -3.58 -8.08 -2.29
N ARG A 149 -3.60 -9.40 -2.55
CA ARG A 149 -3.89 -9.95 -3.89
C ARG A 149 -5.32 -9.64 -4.34
N SER A 150 -6.29 -9.77 -3.44
CA SER A 150 -7.70 -9.48 -3.74
C SER A 150 -7.93 -8.00 -4.04
N ILE A 151 -7.26 -7.13 -3.29
CA ILE A 151 -7.26 -5.67 -3.51
C ILE A 151 -6.58 -5.34 -4.84
N ALA A 152 -5.38 -5.89 -5.10
CA ALA A 152 -4.66 -5.65 -6.35
C ALA A 152 -5.48 -6.08 -7.57
N ALA A 153 -6.15 -7.23 -7.50
CA ALA A 153 -7.06 -7.69 -8.55
C ALA A 153 -8.25 -6.75 -8.74
N HIS A 154 -8.89 -6.30 -7.65
CA HIS A 154 -10.02 -5.37 -7.72
C HIS A 154 -9.67 -4.05 -8.42
N PHE A 155 -8.50 -3.48 -8.12
CA PHE A 155 -8.04 -2.23 -8.74
C PHE A 155 -7.28 -2.42 -10.06
N SER A 156 -7.12 -3.67 -10.53
CA SER A 156 -6.31 -4.01 -11.69
C SER A 156 -4.88 -3.44 -11.61
N LEU A 157 -4.27 -3.55 -10.42
CA LEU A 157 -2.91 -3.07 -10.19
C LEU A 157 -1.90 -3.94 -10.95
N PRO A 158 -0.83 -3.34 -11.49
CA PRO A 158 0.18 -4.08 -12.23
C PRO A 158 0.93 -5.02 -11.30
N ASP A 159 1.30 -6.18 -11.84
CA ASP A 159 2.23 -7.08 -11.17
C ASP A 159 3.59 -6.41 -11.02
N LEU A 160 4.17 -6.52 -9.82
CA LEU A 160 5.53 -6.05 -9.57
C LEU A 160 6.47 -7.24 -9.72
N ASP A 161 7.27 -7.20 -10.79
CA ASP A 161 8.43 -8.08 -10.92
C ASP A 161 9.58 -7.44 -10.15
N LEU A 162 9.58 -7.59 -8.82
CA LEU A 162 10.71 -7.19 -8.01
C LEU A 162 11.81 -8.23 -8.14
N PRO A 163 13.09 -7.81 -8.26
CA PRO A 163 14.20 -8.75 -8.27
C PRO A 163 14.14 -9.61 -7.00
N ASP A 164 14.19 -10.92 -7.19
CA ASP A 164 14.32 -11.87 -6.07
C ASP A 164 15.69 -11.62 -5.41
N PRO A 165 15.75 -11.17 -4.14
CA PRO A 165 17.02 -10.95 -3.46
C PRO A 165 17.82 -12.26 -3.26
N ALA A 166 17.28 -13.41 -3.66
CA ALA A 166 17.97 -14.69 -3.71
C ALA A 166 18.89 -14.89 -4.93
N LEU A 167 18.97 -13.94 -5.87
CA LEU A 167 19.98 -13.98 -6.93
C LEU A 167 21.27 -13.28 -6.46
N PRO A 168 22.40 -14.00 -6.39
CA PRO A 168 23.70 -13.42 -6.00
C PRO A 168 24.24 -12.41 -7.02
#